data_AF-A0A0A0JL51-F1
#
_entry.id   AF-A0A0A0JL51-F1
#
_cell.length_a   1.000
_cell.length_b   1.000
_cell.length_c   1.000
_cell.angle_alpha   90.00
_cell.angle_beta   90.00
_cell.angle_gamma   90.00
#
_symmetry.space_group_name_H-M   'P 1'
#
loop_
_entity.id
_entity.type
_entity.pdbx_description
1 polymer ?
#
loop_
_entity_poly.entity_id
_entity_poly.type
_entity_poly.pdbx_seq_one_letter_code
_entity_poly.pdbx_strand_id
1 'polypeptide(L)'
;MDNSFGNSRERHTLATEVGVMRELLTVEETAERLRVSVPTVRWLRQEGKLPKAYKVGPRVLWDPQDLDAWLEGQRDPDWSP
;
A
#
# COMPACT_ATOMS: atom_id res chain seq x y z
N MET A 1 -26.10 5.85 4.73
CA MET A 1 -24.93 5.91 3.85
C MET A 1 -23.90 4.91 4.33
N ASP A 2 -24.12 3.64 3.99
CA ASP A 2 -23.18 2.55 4.20
C ASP A 2 -22.18 2.56 3.03
N ASN A 3 -20.90 2.65 3.34
CA ASN A 3 -19.84 2.66 2.33
C ASN A 3 -19.47 1.20 1.99
N SER A 4 -20.45 0.48 1.43
CA SER A 4 -20.32 -0.88 0.94
C SER A 4 -19.54 -0.91 -0.37
N PHE A 5 -18.22 -0.78 -0.30
CA PHE A 5 -17.36 -1.30 -1.36
C PHE A 5 -17.08 -2.76 -1.02
N GLY A 6 -18.00 -3.62 -1.47
CA GLY A 6 -17.87 -5.07 -1.34
C GLY A 6 -16.61 -5.56 -2.02
N ASN A 7 -15.59 -5.86 -1.21
CA ASN A 7 -14.50 -6.74 -1.60
C ASN A 7 -15.06 -8.17 -1.69
N SER A 8 -15.65 -8.50 -2.83
CA SER A 8 -16.11 -9.85 -3.14
C SER A 8 -15.37 -10.37 -4.35
N ARG A 9 -14.66 -11.49 -4.10
CA ARG A 9 -13.87 -12.33 -5.03
C ARG A 9 -12.49 -11.69 -5.27
N GLU A 10 -11.38 -12.29 -4.86
CA GLU A 10 -11.01 -13.69 -5.09
C GLU A 10 -10.08 -14.21 -3.98
N ARG A 11 -10.39 -15.41 -3.48
CA ARG A 11 -9.39 -16.23 -2.81
C ARG A 11 -8.42 -16.73 -3.88
N HIS A 12 -7.20 -16.24 -3.91
CA HIS A 12 -6.09 -16.99 -4.50
C HIS A 12 -4.99 -17.19 -3.47
N THR A 13 -5.19 -18.19 -2.63
CA THR A 13 -4.07 -18.95 -2.08
C THR A 13 -3.53 -19.81 -3.21
N LEU A 14 -2.34 -19.49 -3.72
CA LEU A 14 -1.40 -20.46 -4.25
C LEU A 14 0.00 -20.04 -3.81
N ALA A 15 0.44 -20.64 -2.72
CA ALA A 15 1.85 -20.72 -2.38
C ALA A 15 2.60 -21.48 -3.49
N THR A 16 3.86 -21.09 -3.71
CA THR A 16 4.94 -21.77 -4.47
C THR A 16 5.20 -21.20 -5.86
N GLU A 17 6.19 -20.31 -5.97
CA GLU A 17 7.54 -20.64 -6.46
C GLU A 17 8.52 -19.51 -6.09
N VAL A 18 9.73 -19.88 -5.66
CA VAL A 18 10.76 -18.98 -5.14
C VAL A 18 11.37 -18.19 -6.31
N GLY A 19 10.81 -17.03 -6.59
CA GLY A 19 11.29 -16.11 -7.62
C GLY A 19 10.62 -14.75 -7.51
N VAL A 20 10.94 -14.00 -6.44
CA VAL A 20 10.57 -12.59 -6.16
C VAL A 20 9.30 -12.11 -6.91
N MET A 21 8.17 -12.80 -6.73
CA MET A 21 6.87 -12.34 -7.20
C MET A 21 6.47 -11.23 -6.23
N ARG A 22 6.80 -9.99 -6.57
CA ARG A 22 6.47 -8.83 -5.73
C ARG A 22 4.95 -8.69 -5.67
N GLU A 23 4.37 -9.15 -4.57
CA GLU A 23 2.96 -8.92 -4.26
C GLU A 23 2.76 -7.41 -4.10
N LEU A 24 2.15 -6.80 -5.12
CA LEU A 24 1.84 -5.39 -5.10
C LEU A 24 0.62 -5.16 -4.20
N LEU A 25 0.75 -4.22 -3.27
CA LEU A 25 -0.27 -3.86 -2.30
C LEU A 25 -1.31 -2.94 -2.92
N THR A 26 -2.58 -3.25 -2.70
CA THR A 26 -3.68 -2.33 -2.98
C THR A 26 -3.70 -1.15 -2.01
N VAL A 27 -4.58 -0.18 -2.26
CA VAL A 27 -4.76 0.98 -1.37
C VAL A 27 -5.20 0.58 0.04
N GLU A 28 -5.95 -0.52 0.17
CA GLU A 28 -6.43 -1.05 1.45
C GLU A 28 -5.27 -1.68 2.21
N GLU A 29 -4.50 -2.56 1.57
CA GLU A 29 -3.33 -3.19 2.18
C GLU A 29 -2.24 -2.18 2.52
N THR A 30 -2.07 -1.14 1.69
CA THR A 30 -1.16 -0.02 1.99
C THR A 30 -1.61 0.73 3.24
N ALA A 31 -2.92 0.94 3.40
CA ALA A 31 -3.47 1.60 4.58
C ALA A 31 -3.24 0.76 5.84
N GLU A 32 -3.47 -0.56 5.76
CA GLU A 32 -3.19 -1.50 6.85
C GLU A 32 -1.70 -1.52 7.23
N ARG A 33 -0.80 -1.56 6.23
CA ARG A 33 0.65 -1.57 6.44
C ARG A 33 1.15 -0.28 7.07
N LEU A 34 0.66 0.86 6.59
CA LEU A 34 0.99 2.18 7.14
C LEU A 34 0.26 2.48 8.46
N ARG A 35 -0.66 1.61 8.90
CA ARG A 35 -1.52 1.81 10.08
C ARG A 35 -2.33 3.12 10.00
N VAL A 36 -2.74 3.52 8.80
CA VAL A 36 -3.57 4.72 8.56
C VAL A 36 -4.88 4.34 7.86
N SER A 37 -5.81 5.29 7.79
CA SER A 37 -7.07 5.10 7.08
C SER A 37 -6.86 5.17 5.56
N VAL A 38 -7.62 4.38 4.77
CA VAL A 38 -7.68 4.46 3.29
C VAL A 38 -7.84 5.90 2.75
N PRO A 39 -8.74 6.76 3.29
CA PRO A 39 -8.81 8.17 2.85
C PRO A 39 -7.52 8.94 3.08
N THR A 40 -6.78 8.65 4.17
CA THR A 40 -5.46 9.24 4.43
C THR A 40 -4.45 8.83 3.37
N VAL A 41 -4.41 7.55 2.98
CA VAL A 41 -3.55 7.08 1.88
C VAL A 41 -3.88 7.79 0.56
N ARG A 42 -5.18 7.97 0.25
CA ARG A 42 -5.61 8.71 -0.95
C ARG A 42 -5.17 10.16 -0.92
N TRP A 43 -5.28 10.82 0.22
CA TRP A 43 -4.82 12.19 0.42
C TRP A 43 -3.30 12.31 0.28
N LEU A 44 -2.52 11.44 0.94
CA LEU A 44 -1.06 11.41 0.81
C LEU A 44 -0.62 11.20 -0.64
N ARG A 45 -1.35 10.35 -1.39
CA ARG A 45 -1.11 10.16 -2.83
C ARG A 45 -1.37 11.45 -3.62
N GLN A 46 -2.46 12.15 -3.34
CA GLN A 46 -2.79 13.41 -4.01
C GLN A 46 -1.75 14.50 -3.72
N GLU A 47 -1.23 14.53 -2.50
CA GLU A 47 -0.13 15.43 -2.11
C GLU A 47 1.23 15.00 -2.68
N GLY A 48 1.34 13.82 -3.30
CA GLY A 48 2.62 13.30 -3.79
C GLY A 48 3.58 12.86 -2.69
N LYS A 49 3.06 12.60 -1.48
CA LYS A 49 3.83 12.14 -0.31
C LYS A 49 3.99 10.63 -0.24
N LEU A 50 3.42 9.87 -1.18
CA LEU A 50 3.61 8.42 -1.25
C LEU A 50 4.59 8.03 -2.36
N PRO A 51 5.21 6.85 -2.22
CA PRO A 51 6.03 6.25 -3.25
C PRO A 51 5.31 6.08 -4.59
N LYS A 52 6.08 5.82 -5.65
CA LYS A 52 5.55 5.70 -7.02
C LYS A 52 4.57 4.54 -7.09
N ALA A 53 3.31 4.87 -7.31
CA ALA A 53 2.26 3.88 -7.45
C ALA A 53 2.19 3.33 -8.88
N TYR A 54 2.00 2.03 -9.01
CA TYR A 54 1.66 1.37 -10.26
C TYR A 54 0.16 1.57 -10.54
N LYS A 55 -0.16 2.07 -11.73
CA LYS A 55 -1.55 2.19 -12.19
C LYS A 55 -1.89 1.01 -13.09
N VAL A 56 -2.70 0.09 -12.59
CA VAL A 56 -3.15 -1.09 -13.33
C VAL A 56 -4.67 -0.99 -13.54
N GLY A 57 -5.06 -0.44 -14.69
CA GLY A 57 -6.46 -0.15 -15.00
C GLY A 57 -7.08 0.83 -13.99
N PRO A 58 -8.18 0.46 -13.31
CA PRO A 58 -8.79 1.28 -12.26
C PRO A 58 -8.09 1.17 -10.91
N ARG A 59 -7.18 0.19 -10.73
CA ARG A 59 -6.51 -0.09 -9.46
C ARG A 59 -5.17 0.63 -9.38
N VAL A 60 -4.86 1.10 -8.19
CA VAL A 60 -3.58 1.68 -7.84
C VAL A 60 -2.90 0.73 -6.87
N LEU A 61 -1.69 0.34 -7.21
CA LEU A 61 -0.92 -0.67 -6.50
C LEU A 61 0.43 -0.09 -6.09
N TRP A 62 0.99 -0.55 -4.98
CA TRP A 62 2.28 -0.14 -4.46
C TRP A 62 3.19 -1.34 -4.23
N ASP A 63 4.48 -1.13 -4.43
CA ASP A 63 5.47 -2.12 -4.04
C ASP A 63 5.70 -2.04 -2.52
N PRO A 64 5.60 -3.16 -1.79
CA PRO A 64 5.83 -3.17 -0.34
C PRO A 64 7.26 -2.73 0.02
N GLN A 65 8.25 -3.01 -0.82
CA GLN A 65 9.64 -2.60 -0.59
C GLN A 65 9.82 -1.10 -0.78
N ASP A 66 9.17 -0.50 -1.78
CA ASP A 66 9.21 0.96 -2.01
C ASP A 66 8.50 1.70 -0.87
N LEU A 67 7.42 1.12 -0.32
CA LEU A 67 6.75 1.62 0.88
C LEU A 67 7.62 1.54 2.13
N ASP A 68 8.32 0.44 2.36
CA ASP A 68 9.25 0.30 3.49
C ASP A 68 10.43 1.27 3.36
N ALA A 69 11.05 1.37 2.18
CA ALA A 69 12.13 2.32 1.94
C ALA A 69 11.69 3.78 2.14
N TRP A 70 10.45 4.09 1.74
CA TRP A 70 9.85 5.40 2.01
C TRP A 70 9.63 5.64 3.50
N LEU A 71 9.11 4.65 4.23
CA LEU A 71 8.91 4.71 5.70
C LEU A 71 10.23 4.94 6.44
N GLU A 72 11.29 4.23 6.04
CA GLU A 72 12.63 4.42 6.59
C GLU A 72 13.13 5.85 6.38
N GLY A 73 12.84 6.45 5.22
CA GLY A 73 13.15 7.85 4.93
C GLY A 73 12.26 8.87 5.67
N GLN A 74 11.10 8.48 6.18
CA GLN A 74 10.23 9.32 7.01
C GLN A 74 10.55 9.23 8.50
N ARG A 75 11.45 8.33 8.91
CA ARG A 75 11.87 8.22 10.31
C ARG A 75 12.46 9.55 10.74
N ASP A 76 11.88 10.15 11.78
CA ASP A 76 12.35 11.42 12.31
C ASP A 76 13.85 11.28 12.68
N PRO A 77 14.73 12.14 12.12
CA PRO A 77 16.15 12.03 12.36
C PRO A 77 16.56 12.39 13.80
N ASP A 78 15.67 13.08 14.53
CA ASP A 78 15.88 13.52 15.91
C ASP A 78 15.28 12.53 16.92
N TRP A 79 14.51 11.52 16.47
CA TRP A 79 14.08 10.39 17.30
C TRP A 79 15.25 9.44 17.59
N SER A 80 16.08 9.86 18.54
CA SER A 80 16.93 9.01 19.37
C SER A 80 16.15 8.60 20.62
N PRO A 81 15.99 7.30 20.93
CA PRO A 81 15.49 6.85 22.23
C PRO A 81 16.43 7.24 23.37
#